data_AF-A0A382PM73-F1
#
_entry.id   AF-A0A382PM73-F1
#
_cell.length_a   1.000
_cell.length_b   1.000
_cell.length_c   1.000
_cell.angle_alpha   90.00
_cell.angle_beta   90.00
_cell.angle_gamma   90.00
#
_symmetry.space_group_name_H-M   'P 1'
#
loop_
_entity.id
_entity.type
_entity.pdbx_description
1 polymer ?
#
loop_
_entity_poly.entity_id
_entity_poly.type
_entity_poly.pdbx_seq_one_letter_code
_entity_poly.pdbx_strand_id
1 'polypeptide(L)'
;MGRSVIAVPPLARKENGRICPAENERIVGRLEEGGVRTLLYGGNAVLYHVAPKEYPELLSLLRGIGERETVVIPSVGPGFGMMMEQAK
;
A
#
# COMPACT_ATOMS: atom_id res chain seq x y z
N MET A 1 -12.86 -20.38 -14.47
CA MET A 1 -11.82 -20.30 -13.42
C MET A 1 -11.25 -18.89 -13.42
N GLY A 2 -11.70 -18.04 -12.49
CA GLY A 2 -11.22 -16.66 -12.39
C GLY A 2 -9.82 -16.64 -11.77
N ARG A 3 -8.80 -16.29 -12.55
CA ARG A 3 -7.47 -16.01 -12.00
C ARG A 3 -7.58 -14.69 -11.24
N SER A 4 -7.73 -14.76 -9.92
CA SER A 4 -7.65 -13.57 -9.07
C SER A 4 -6.19 -13.10 -9.07
N VAL A 5 -5.93 -11.93 -9.65
CA VAL A 5 -4.61 -11.30 -9.64
C VAL A 5 -4.48 -10.47 -8.38
N ILE A 6 -3.37 -10.66 -7.66
CA ILE A 6 -2.97 -9.76 -6.57
C ILE A 6 -1.83 -8.90 -7.11
N ALA A 7 -2.08 -7.61 -7.32
CA ALA A 7 -1.03 -6.69 -7.70
C ALA A 7 -0.20 -6.27 -6.49
N VAL A 8 1.09 -6.08 -6.72
CA VAL A 8 2.08 -5.66 -5.72
C VAL A 8 2.68 -4.32 -6.13
N PRO A 9 1.92 -3.21 -6.03
CA PRO A 9 2.34 -1.90 -6.52
C PRO A 9 3.50 -1.32 -5.70
N PRO A 10 4.26 -0.36 -6.27
CA PRO A 10 5.18 0.47 -5.50
C PRO A 10 4.42 1.52 -4.66
N LEU A 11 5.07 2.06 -3.64
CA LEU A 11 4.58 3.22 -2.88
C LEU A 11 5.17 4.49 -3.48
N ALA A 12 4.35 5.31 -4.13
CA ALA A 12 4.82 6.57 -4.70
C ALA A 12 5.18 7.57 -3.59
N ARG A 13 6.35 8.21 -3.74
CA ARG A 13 6.86 9.25 -2.84
C ARG A 13 7.16 10.52 -3.63
N LYS A 14 7.10 11.65 -2.96
CA LYS A 14 7.53 12.96 -3.46
C LYS A 14 9.06 13.02 -3.47
N GLU A 15 9.62 14.03 -4.12
CA GLU A 15 11.08 14.27 -4.16
C GLU A 15 11.70 14.37 -2.76
N ASN A 16 10.97 14.93 -1.79
CA ASN A 16 11.39 15.00 -0.39
C ASN A 16 11.19 13.70 0.41
N GLY A 17 10.87 12.60 -0.25
CA GLY A 17 10.65 11.28 0.36
C GLY A 17 9.31 11.09 1.05
N ARG A 18 8.45 12.12 1.18
CA ARG A 18 7.12 11.95 1.77
C ARG A 18 6.20 11.13 0.88
N ILE A 19 5.23 10.43 1.46
CA ILE A 19 4.19 9.73 0.71
C ILE A 19 3.47 10.72 -0.24
N CYS A 20 3.21 10.28 -1.47
CA CYS A 20 2.51 11.08 -2.48
C CYS A 20 1.11 10.50 -2.76
N PRO A 21 0.03 11.02 -2.16
CA PRO A 21 -1.31 10.48 -2.34
C PRO A 21 -1.76 10.43 -3.80
N ALA A 22 -1.63 11.55 -4.51
CA ALA A 22 -2.08 11.68 -5.91
C ALA A 22 -1.41 10.66 -6.86
N GLU A 23 -0.11 10.38 -6.69
CA GLU A 23 0.56 9.39 -7.55
C GLU A 23 0.20 7.95 -7.16
N ASN A 24 -0.06 7.66 -5.88
CA ASN A 24 -0.56 6.35 -5.48
C ASN A 24 -1.98 6.11 -5.99
N GLU A 25 -2.85 7.13 -5.96
CA GLU A 25 -4.19 7.07 -6.55
C GLU A 25 -4.14 6.78 -8.05
N ARG A 26 -3.23 7.43 -8.80
CA ARG A 26 -3.02 7.15 -10.23
C ARG A 26 -2.55 5.73 -10.51
N ILE A 27 -1.63 5.21 -9.69
CA ILE A 27 -1.16 3.83 -9.81
C ILE A 27 -2.33 2.86 -9.58
N VAL A 28 -3.11 3.07 -8.52
CA VAL A 28 -4.27 2.23 -8.21
C VAL A 28 -5.32 2.31 -9.30
N GLY A 29 -5.68 3.52 -9.76
CA GLY A 29 -6.66 3.70 -10.84
C GLY A 29 -6.28 2.96 -12.12
N ARG A 30 -4.99 2.97 -12.49
CA ARG A 30 -4.52 2.20 -13.66
C ARG A 30 -4.62 0.68 -13.46
N LEU A 31 -4.38 0.18 -12.25
CA LEU A 31 -4.58 -1.25 -11.95
C LEU A 31 -6.07 -1.60 -12.00
N GLU A 32 -6.93 -0.70 -11.54
CA GLU A 32 -8.38 -0.86 -11.55
C GLU A 32 -8.97 -0.85 -12.96
N GLU A 33 -8.47 0.02 -13.85
CA GLU A 33 -8.78 0.01 -15.30
C GLU A 33 -8.43 -1.35 -15.95
N GLY A 34 -7.39 -2.01 -15.45
CA GLY A 34 -7.00 -3.36 -15.86
C GLY A 34 -7.81 -4.49 -15.22
N GLY A 35 -8.84 -4.17 -14.42
CA GLY A 35 -9.69 -5.15 -13.74
C GLY A 35 -9.08 -5.78 -12.49
N VAL A 36 -7.97 -5.24 -11.98
CA VAL A 36 -7.39 -5.69 -10.70
C VAL A 36 -8.16 -5.06 -9.54
N ARG A 37 -8.48 -5.88 -8.52
CA ARG A 37 -9.20 -5.44 -7.31
C ARG A 37 -8.53 -5.87 -6.00
N THR A 38 -7.41 -6.59 -6.04
CA THR A 38 -6.66 -6.98 -4.85
C THR A 38 -5.24 -6.44 -4.93
N LEU A 39 -4.88 -5.58 -3.97
CA LEU A 39 -3.59 -4.91 -3.91
C LEU A 39 -2.85 -5.33 -2.63
N LEU A 40 -1.57 -5.68 -2.75
CA LEU A 40 -0.71 -6.00 -1.61
C LEU A 40 0.49 -5.04 -1.58
N TYR A 41 0.48 -4.14 -0.60
CA TYR A 41 1.59 -3.22 -0.35
C TYR A 41 2.58 -3.90 0.60
N GLY A 42 3.71 -4.33 0.05
CA GLY A 42 4.74 -5.05 0.81
C GLY A 42 6.14 -4.78 0.29
N GLY A 43 6.80 -5.83 -0.23
CA GLY A 43 8.19 -5.75 -0.69
C GLY A 43 8.42 -4.76 -1.83
N ASN A 44 7.55 -4.74 -2.85
CA ASN A 44 7.64 -3.81 -3.97
C ASN A 44 7.38 -2.35 -3.57
N ALA A 45 6.57 -2.16 -2.52
CA ALA A 45 6.35 -0.87 -1.89
C ALA A 45 7.46 -0.50 -0.88
N VAL A 46 8.43 -1.39 -0.67
CA VAL A 46 9.59 -1.18 0.22
C VAL A 46 9.14 -0.86 1.66
N LEU A 47 8.04 -1.50 2.12
CA LEU A 47 7.48 -1.18 3.44
C LEU A 47 8.41 -1.53 4.61
N TYR A 48 9.40 -2.40 4.40
CA TYR A 48 10.45 -2.69 5.37
C TYR A 48 11.39 -1.51 5.64
N HIS A 49 11.30 -0.42 4.85
CA HIS A 49 12.00 0.85 5.11
C HIS A 49 11.07 1.97 5.61
N VAL A 50 9.77 1.72 5.78
CA VAL A 50 8.84 2.70 6.36
C VAL A 50 9.08 2.76 7.87
N ALA A 51 9.38 3.95 8.38
CA ALA A 51 9.53 4.11 9.82
C ALA A 51 8.18 3.86 10.53
N PRO A 52 8.15 3.30 11.75
CA PRO A 52 6.90 3.09 12.49
C PRO A 52 6.04 4.35 12.62
N LYS A 53 6.67 5.52 12.77
CA LYS A 53 5.99 6.83 12.84
C LYS A 53 5.29 7.26 11.54
N GLU A 54 5.73 6.74 10.38
CA GLU A 54 5.10 7.00 9.08
C GLU A 54 3.95 6.02 8.81
N TYR A 55 3.85 4.93 9.56
CA TYR A 55 2.86 3.88 9.33
C TYR A 55 1.40 4.37 9.43
N PRO A 56 1.03 5.26 10.38
CA PRO A 56 -0.32 5.83 10.40
C PRO A 56 -0.67 6.65 9.15
N GLU A 57 0.27 7.45 8.63
CA GLU A 57 0.09 8.22 7.37
C GLU A 57 -0.08 7.25 6.18
N LEU A 58 0.71 6.18 6.15
CA LEU A 58 0.57 5.11 5.16
C LEU A 58 -0.80 4.42 5.24
N LEU A 59 -1.25 4.00 6.42
CA LEU A 59 -2.55 3.35 6.59
C LEU A 59 -3.70 4.28 6.21
N SER A 60 -3.59 5.58 6.54
CA SER A 60 -4.58 6.58 6.13
C SER A 60 -4.66 6.70 4.61
N LEU A 61 -3.52 6.66 3.90
CA LEU A 61 -3.51 6.61 2.44
C LEU A 61 -4.16 5.31 1.96
N LEU A 62 -3.68 4.15 2.39
CA LEU A 62 -4.12 2.84 1.90
C LEU A 62 -5.62 2.58 2.13
N ARG A 63 -6.19 3.13 3.21
CA ARG A 63 -7.63 3.09 3.49
C ARG A 63 -8.45 3.97 2.54
N GLY A 64 -7.85 5.04 2.02
CA GLY A 64 -8.52 6.04 1.19
C GLY A 64 -8.33 5.86 -0.32
N ILE A 65 -7.41 5.00 -0.76
CA ILE A 65 -7.15 4.76 -2.19
C ILE A 65 -7.98 3.59 -2.73
N GLY A 66 -8.32 3.70 -4.02
CA GLY A 66 -9.09 2.69 -4.74
C GLY A 66 -10.60 2.80 -4.55
N GLU A 67 -11.31 2.05 -5.37
CA GLU A 67 -12.76 1.90 -5.30
C GLU A 67 -13.18 1.10 -4.06
N ARG A 68 -14.47 1.19 -3.70
CA ARG A 68 -15.06 0.48 -2.57
C ARG A 68 -14.85 -1.04 -2.61
N GLU A 69 -14.76 -1.62 -3.80
CA GLU A 69 -14.58 -3.06 -4.01
C GLU A 69 -13.10 -3.48 -4.01
N THR A 70 -12.18 -2.52 -4.01
CA THR A 70 -10.74 -2.79 -4.03
C THR A 70 -10.26 -3.13 -2.62
N VAL A 71 -9.66 -4.31 -2.49
CA VAL A 71 -9.06 -4.80 -1.25
C VAL A 71 -7.59 -4.38 -1.22
N VAL A 72 -7.23 -3.55 -0.24
CA VAL A 72 -5.86 -3.08 -0.05
C VAL A 72 -5.26 -3.70 1.20
N ILE A 73 -4.20 -4.50 1.03
CA ILE A 73 -3.55 -5.28 2.09
C ILE A 73 -2.19 -4.66 2.40
N PRO A 74 -2.01 -4.01 3.56
CA PRO A 74 -0.69 -3.58 4.01
C PRO A 74 0.09 -4.74 4.62
N SER A 75 1.38 -4.82 4.31
CA SER A 75 2.32 -5.70 5.03
C SER A 75 2.79 -5.04 6.34
N VAL A 76 3.16 -5.86 7.31
CA VAL A 76 3.79 -5.49 8.59
C VAL A 76 5.11 -6.25 8.77
N GLY A 77 6.01 -5.76 9.62
CA GLY A 77 7.31 -6.38 9.92
C GLY A 77 8.51 -5.56 9.44
N PRO A 78 9.72 -6.17 9.34
CA PRO A 78 9.99 -7.61 9.30
C PRO A 78 10.18 -8.28 10.67
N GLY A 79 10.32 -7.51 11.75
CA GLY A 79 10.54 -8.05 13.10
C GLY A 79 9.29 -8.03 13.97
N PHE A 80 9.22 -8.94 14.96
CA PHE A 80 8.09 -9.01 15.91
C PHE A 80 7.80 -7.67 16.60
N GLY A 81 8.80 -7.03 17.19
CA GLY A 81 8.60 -5.74 17.87
C GLY A 81 8.05 -4.65 16.95
N MET A 82 8.51 -4.61 15.69
CA MET A 82 7.98 -3.66 14.69
C MET A 82 6.52 -3.97 14.33
N MET A 83 6.16 -5.25 14.15
CA MET A 83 4.78 -5.65 13.92
C MET A 83 3.87 -5.24 15.08
N MET A 84 4.34 -5.37 16.33
CA MET A 84 3.58 -4.96 17.50
C MET A 84 3.37 -3.45 17.58
N GLU A 85 4.35 -2.63 17.15
CA GLU A 85 4.17 -1.18 17.05
C GLU A 85 3.21 -0.79 15.91
N GLN A 86 3.25 -1.50 14.79
CA GLN A 86 2.36 -1.26 13.64
C GLN A 86 0.91 -1.69 13.88
N ALA A 87 0.69 -2.60 14.83
CA ALA A 87 -0.63 -3.12 15.19
C ALA A 87 -1.40 -2.23 16.20
N LYS A 88 -0.77 -1.16 16.69
CA LYS A 88 -1.40 -0.18 17.61
C LYS A 88 -2.18 0.87 16.84
#